data_AF-A0A8T5V479-F1
#
_entry.id   AF-A0A8T5V479-F1
#
_cell.length_a   1.000
_cell.length_b   1.000
_cell.length_c   1.000
_cell.angle_alpha   90.00
_cell.angle_beta   90.00
_cell.angle_gamma   90.00
#
_symmetry.space_group_name_H-M   'P 1'
#
loop_
_entity.id
_entity.type
_entity.pdbx_description
1 polymer ?
#
loop_
_entity_poly.entity_id
_entity_poly.type
_entity_poly.pdbx_seq_one_letter_code
_entity_poly.pdbx_strand_id
1 'polypeptide(L)'
;MATASSRLSELSRATSMRQVRLVCGVILFSYVVSHFLNHALGNISVDAMEIGVYYHTAFWRFLPIAIVFYTAALTHMGLGIYALYQRRQFRWRTIEPLQLVLGLSIPALVMAHVIGVRLGYTLYGHQKLYPQELYLFFVTSNRIWTMTVLLIIAWVHGCIGIYFWLRLKPFFARAAPYLLAAAVLIPTLSLLGVYQGGRSVQIEVDDGEWRTHNLTRRQLGSTAEAATLDRITGGLTIGYVGLLGLALAARGVRALRERRRGMIALSYGNGKTVRVPKGLSVLEASLRHNVPHASVCGGRARCSTCRIRIIGDHAALPEPSQREAFVLARVGTADPSIRLACQLRPDSDLSFFQLFTPHTHSADGQTSTSARIGQERYLVSLFVDMRGSTQLAEKRLPFDTVFIVNRFLGAVSRAVIENGGQPNQFVGDGMLALFGLSADPETACRQALKAAASIATHIDELNELLSHDLRQPIRFGIGIHGGEVIIGDIGYRDHIVFTALGDAVNVAARLQDMTKTLACEAIVSEEVRRTAGLADDALPQQEVAIRGRDEPLAVRVVADTRQLSALVDRSERVAA
;
A
#
# COMPACT_ATOMS: atom_id res chain seq x y z
N MET A 1 24.67 -22.87 -25.28
CA MET A 1 24.01 -21.76 -26.01
C MET A 1 22.51 -21.92 -25.91
N ALA A 2 21.87 -21.35 -24.90
CA ALA A 2 20.40 -21.28 -24.82
C ALA A 2 19.93 -20.21 -25.81
N THR A 3 19.26 -20.66 -26.87
CA THR A 3 18.83 -19.83 -28.01
C THR A 3 17.93 -18.67 -27.56
N ALA A 4 18.16 -17.47 -28.10
CA ALA A 4 17.41 -16.24 -27.82
C ALA A 4 15.87 -16.38 -27.90
N SER A 5 15.38 -17.41 -28.61
CA SER A 5 13.97 -17.81 -28.67
C SER A 5 13.38 -18.22 -27.30
N SER A 6 14.14 -18.89 -26.42
CA SER A 6 13.62 -19.28 -25.10
C SER A 6 13.42 -18.07 -24.17
N ARG A 7 14.35 -17.11 -24.20
CA ARG A 7 14.24 -15.85 -23.44
C ARG A 7 13.09 -14.95 -23.93
N LEU A 8 12.85 -14.90 -25.24
CA LEU A 8 11.69 -14.19 -25.82
C LEU A 8 10.35 -14.88 -25.46
N SER A 9 10.34 -16.21 -25.34
CA SER A 9 9.17 -16.96 -24.88
C SER A 9 8.89 -16.75 -23.38
N GLU A 10 9.93 -16.60 -22.54
CA GLU A 10 9.78 -16.27 -21.11
C GLU A 10 9.32 -14.83 -20.88
N LEU A 11 9.83 -13.87 -21.67
CA LEU A 11 9.40 -12.46 -21.65
C LEU A 11 7.93 -12.29 -22.09
N SER A 12 7.49 -13.03 -23.12
CA SER A 12 6.09 -13.00 -23.57
C SER A 12 5.14 -13.77 -22.63
N ARG A 13 5.62 -14.79 -21.91
CA ARG A 13 4.84 -15.57 -20.92
C ARG A 13 4.48 -14.81 -19.63
N ALA A 14 5.13 -13.69 -19.32
CA ALA A 14 4.98 -13.00 -18.03
C ALA A 14 4.20 -11.67 -18.08
N THR A 15 3.78 -11.18 -19.26
CA THR A 15 3.18 -9.83 -19.36
C THR A 15 1.67 -9.87 -19.10
N SER A 16 1.27 -9.62 -17.86
CA SER A 16 -0.15 -9.54 -17.51
C SER A 16 -0.82 -8.32 -18.15
N MET A 17 -2.09 -8.42 -18.56
CA MET A 17 -2.90 -7.28 -19.03
C MET A 17 -2.82 -6.04 -18.11
N ARG A 18 -2.60 -6.24 -16.80
CA ARG A 18 -2.44 -5.15 -15.83
C ARG A 18 -1.11 -4.42 -16.00
N GLN A 19 -0.01 -5.12 -16.31
CA GLN A 19 1.27 -4.49 -16.64
C GLN A 19 1.14 -3.67 -17.92
N VAL A 20 0.50 -4.22 -18.96
CA VAL A 20 0.21 -3.47 -20.19
C VAL A 20 -0.58 -2.20 -19.87
N ARG A 21 -1.69 -2.32 -19.11
CA ARG A 21 -2.50 -1.15 -18.71
C ARG A 21 -1.68 -0.10 -17.94
N LEU A 22 -0.82 -0.55 -17.02
CA LEU A 22 0.03 0.33 -16.22
C LEU A 22 1.06 1.04 -17.09
N VAL A 23 1.78 0.32 -17.95
CA VAL A 23 2.79 0.90 -18.86
C VAL A 23 2.13 1.93 -19.78
N CYS A 24 1.01 1.58 -20.42
CA CYS A 24 0.28 2.53 -21.24
C CYS A 24 -0.19 3.74 -20.42
N GLY A 25 -0.72 3.50 -19.21
CA GLY A 25 -1.17 4.57 -18.32
C GLY A 25 -0.03 5.51 -17.88
N VAL A 26 1.16 4.98 -17.59
CA VAL A 26 2.34 5.79 -17.24
C VAL A 26 2.80 6.62 -18.43
N ILE A 27 2.86 6.04 -19.64
CA ILE A 27 3.21 6.79 -20.86
C ILE A 27 2.25 7.97 -21.08
N LEU A 28 0.94 7.71 -20.98
CA LEU A 28 -0.09 8.75 -21.12
C LEU A 28 -0.01 9.78 -19.99
N PHE A 29 0.23 9.35 -18.75
CA PHE A 29 0.35 10.27 -17.62
C PHE A 29 1.61 11.13 -17.72
N SER A 30 2.73 10.62 -18.26
CA SER A 30 3.92 11.42 -18.57
C SER A 30 3.63 12.51 -19.59
N TYR A 31 2.85 12.22 -20.64
CA TYR A 31 2.37 13.24 -21.58
C TYR A 31 1.51 14.29 -20.88
N VAL A 32 0.55 13.86 -20.06
CA VAL A 32 -0.33 14.77 -19.31
C VAL A 32 0.50 15.66 -18.38
N VAL A 33 1.45 15.12 -17.62
CA VAL A 33 2.33 15.90 -16.74
C VAL A 33 3.15 16.91 -17.54
N SER A 34 3.82 16.51 -18.62
CA SER A 34 4.60 17.45 -19.42
C SER A 34 3.74 18.55 -20.05
N HIS A 35 2.51 18.21 -20.45
CA HIS A 35 1.57 19.17 -21.00
C HIS A 35 1.04 20.16 -19.94
N PHE A 36 0.78 19.70 -18.72
CA PHE A 36 0.39 20.55 -17.58
C PHE A 36 1.50 21.51 -17.18
N LEU A 37 2.75 21.03 -17.16
CA LEU A 37 3.91 21.89 -16.92
C LEU A 37 4.02 22.97 -18.02
N ASN A 38 3.71 22.62 -19.27
CA ASN A 38 3.66 23.59 -20.35
C ASN A 38 2.57 24.64 -20.15
N HIS A 39 1.36 24.23 -19.75
CA HIS A 39 0.28 25.15 -19.40
C HIS A 39 0.66 26.09 -18.26
N ALA A 40 1.43 25.62 -17.27
CA ALA A 40 1.90 26.44 -16.16
C ALA A 40 2.87 27.56 -16.60
N LEU A 41 3.48 27.47 -17.77
CA LEU A 41 4.30 28.56 -18.31
C LEU A 41 3.48 29.82 -18.62
N GLY A 42 2.15 29.70 -18.72
CA GLY A 42 1.25 30.85 -18.88
C GLY A 42 1.21 31.78 -17.67
N ASN A 43 1.74 31.33 -16.51
CA ASN A 43 1.97 32.22 -15.37
C ASN A 43 3.17 33.16 -15.58
N ILE A 44 3.97 32.95 -16.63
CA ILE A 44 5.10 33.80 -17.02
C ILE A 44 4.65 34.69 -18.19
N SER A 45 4.30 34.07 -19.33
CA SER A 45 3.77 34.76 -20.51
C SER A 45 3.20 33.76 -21.52
N VAL A 46 2.43 34.25 -22.50
CA VAL A 46 1.95 33.43 -23.63
C VAL A 46 3.13 32.94 -24.49
N ASP A 47 4.15 33.78 -24.70
CA ASP A 47 5.37 33.40 -25.44
C ASP A 47 6.11 32.24 -24.76
N ALA A 48 6.18 32.23 -23.43
CA ALA A 48 6.79 31.13 -22.69
C ALA A 48 6.02 29.81 -22.92
N MET A 49 4.69 29.85 -22.95
CA MET A 49 3.87 28.67 -23.30
C MET A 49 4.14 28.18 -24.72
N GLU A 50 4.32 29.11 -25.66
CA GLU A 50 4.62 28.81 -27.06
C GLU A 50 6.00 28.17 -27.25
N ILE A 51 7.03 28.73 -26.62
CA ILE A 51 8.38 28.13 -26.62
C ILE A 51 8.34 26.73 -25.99
N GLY A 52 7.67 26.60 -24.86
CA GLY A 52 7.52 25.30 -24.22
C GLY A 52 6.80 24.29 -25.11
N VAL A 53 5.70 24.70 -25.78
CA VAL A 53 4.90 23.78 -26.60
C VAL A 53 5.66 23.33 -27.83
N TYR A 54 6.54 24.18 -28.35
CA TYR A 54 7.43 23.81 -29.43
C TYR A 54 8.29 22.59 -29.03
N TYR A 55 9.01 22.66 -27.90
CA TYR A 55 9.83 21.54 -27.43
C TYR A 55 9.00 20.32 -27.03
N HIS A 56 7.86 20.55 -26.35
CA HIS A 56 6.92 19.51 -25.99
C HIS A 56 6.45 18.73 -27.23
N THR A 57 6.01 19.44 -28.27
CA THR A 57 5.54 18.83 -29.51
C THR A 57 6.68 18.20 -30.30
N ALA A 58 7.87 18.78 -30.33
CA ALA A 58 9.04 18.18 -30.98
C ALA A 58 9.35 16.80 -30.39
N PHE A 59 9.36 16.66 -29.07
CA PHE A 59 9.58 15.39 -28.39
C PHE A 59 8.47 14.37 -28.67
N TRP A 60 7.21 14.74 -28.43
CA TRP A 60 6.09 13.80 -28.56
C TRP A 60 5.72 13.46 -30.01
N ARG A 61 6.13 14.29 -30.99
CA ARG A 61 5.95 14.04 -32.42
C ARG A 61 7.14 13.31 -33.04
N PHE A 62 8.26 13.14 -32.33
CA PHE A 62 9.36 12.31 -32.81
C PHE A 62 8.85 10.90 -33.10
N LEU A 63 9.05 10.41 -34.32
CA LEU A 63 8.29 9.27 -34.86
C LEU A 63 8.31 8.02 -33.95
N PRO A 64 9.45 7.56 -33.40
CA PRO A 64 9.47 6.45 -32.46
C PRO A 64 8.61 6.69 -31.20
N ILE A 65 8.67 7.90 -30.63
CA ILE A 65 7.90 8.27 -29.44
C ILE A 65 6.41 8.37 -29.79
N ALA A 66 6.08 8.96 -30.94
CA ALA A 66 4.71 9.09 -31.40
C ALA A 66 4.04 7.72 -31.60
N ILE A 67 4.75 6.76 -32.21
CA ILE A 67 4.25 5.38 -32.36
C ILE A 67 3.94 4.78 -30.99
N VAL A 68 4.89 4.83 -30.05
CA VAL A 68 4.71 4.31 -28.69
C VAL A 68 3.53 4.99 -27.98
N PHE A 69 3.41 6.31 -28.09
CA PHE A 69 2.35 7.08 -27.47
C PHE A 69 0.97 6.73 -28.02
N TYR A 70 0.77 6.70 -29.33
CA TYR A 70 -0.52 6.38 -29.93
C TYR A 70 -0.92 4.92 -29.72
N THR A 71 0.04 3.98 -29.78
CA THR A 71 -0.22 2.58 -29.43
C THR A 71 -0.63 2.46 -27.96
N ALA A 72 0.04 3.19 -27.05
CA ALA A 72 -0.34 3.23 -25.63
C ALA A 72 -1.74 3.82 -25.44
N ALA A 73 -2.08 4.92 -26.12
CA ALA A 73 -3.39 5.56 -26.06
C ALA A 73 -4.51 4.61 -26.47
N LEU A 74 -4.39 4.00 -27.66
CA LEU A 74 -5.38 3.06 -28.19
C LEU A 74 -5.51 1.81 -27.31
N THR A 75 -4.39 1.26 -26.85
CA THR A 75 -4.38 0.09 -25.98
C THR A 75 -5.01 0.41 -24.62
N HIS A 76 -4.68 1.55 -24.01
CA HIS A 76 -5.24 1.96 -22.72
C HIS A 76 -6.75 2.18 -22.80
N MET A 77 -7.22 2.86 -23.86
CA MET A 77 -8.64 3.05 -24.14
C MET A 77 -9.35 1.70 -24.33
N GLY A 78 -8.81 0.82 -25.18
CA GLY A 78 -9.37 -0.51 -25.43
C GLY A 78 -9.46 -1.35 -24.15
N LEU A 79 -8.43 -1.31 -23.30
CA LEU A 79 -8.44 -1.98 -21.99
C LEU A 79 -9.47 -1.38 -21.03
N GLY A 80 -9.75 -0.07 -21.10
CA GLY A 80 -10.83 0.59 -20.37
C GLY A 80 -12.21 0.08 -20.77
N ILE A 81 -12.47 -0.01 -22.08
CA ILE A 81 -13.73 -0.53 -22.63
C ILE A 81 -13.88 -2.02 -22.32
N TYR A 82 -12.80 -2.79 -22.45
CA TYR A 82 -12.79 -4.20 -22.06
C TYR A 82 -13.05 -4.37 -20.55
N ALA A 83 -12.52 -3.48 -19.71
CA ALA A 83 -12.82 -3.48 -18.28
C ALA A 83 -14.30 -3.17 -18.01
N LEU A 84 -14.92 -2.26 -18.77
CA LEU A 84 -16.37 -1.98 -18.69
C LEU A 84 -17.20 -3.23 -19.02
N TYR A 85 -16.85 -3.93 -20.10
CA TYR A 85 -17.49 -5.18 -20.49
C TYR A 85 -17.32 -6.28 -19.43
N GLN A 86 -16.09 -6.45 -18.92
CA GLN A 86 -15.75 -7.50 -17.97
C GLN A 86 -16.38 -7.31 -16.59
N ARG A 87 -16.55 -6.08 -16.11
CA ARG A 87 -17.15 -5.81 -14.80
C ARG A 87 -18.58 -6.34 -14.72
N ARG A 88 -18.85 -7.23 -13.76
CA ARG A 88 -20.20 -7.77 -13.52
C ARG A 88 -21.04 -6.87 -12.60
N GLN A 89 -20.43 -6.18 -11.62
CA GLN A 89 -21.10 -5.28 -10.68
C GLN A 89 -20.32 -3.98 -10.46
N PHE A 90 -21.05 -2.91 -10.13
CA PHE A 90 -20.48 -1.65 -9.65
C PHE A 90 -20.68 -1.56 -8.14
N ARG A 91 -19.59 -1.64 -7.38
CA ARG A 91 -19.60 -1.28 -5.96
C ARG A 91 -19.30 0.21 -5.85
N TRP A 92 -20.34 1.03 -5.85
CA TRP A 92 -20.25 2.50 -5.81
C TRP A 92 -19.49 3.06 -4.61
N ARG A 93 -19.31 2.27 -3.55
CA ARG A 93 -18.52 2.62 -2.36
C ARG A 93 -16.99 2.54 -2.56
N THR A 94 -16.52 2.06 -3.71
CA THR A 94 -15.08 2.02 -4.04
C THR A 94 -14.76 3.13 -5.04
N ILE A 95 -13.51 3.60 -5.07
CA ILE A 95 -13.06 4.63 -6.04
C ILE A 95 -12.83 4.07 -7.47
N GLU A 96 -12.87 2.75 -7.65
CA GLU A 96 -12.61 2.13 -8.96
C GLU A 96 -13.67 2.44 -10.05
N PRO A 97 -14.99 2.47 -9.77
CA PRO A 97 -16.00 2.93 -10.73
C PRO A 97 -15.78 4.39 -11.13
N LEU A 98 -15.43 5.25 -10.17
CA LEU A 98 -15.10 6.65 -10.45
C LEU A 98 -13.93 6.73 -11.43
N GLN A 99 -12.82 6.03 -11.16
CA GLN A 99 -11.67 5.99 -12.07
C GLN A 99 -12.05 5.52 -13.48
N LEU A 100 -12.93 4.52 -13.59
CA LEU A 100 -13.39 4.01 -14.88
C LEU A 100 -14.24 5.04 -15.64
N VAL A 101 -15.18 5.69 -14.97
CA VAL A 101 -16.04 6.72 -15.57
C VAL A 101 -15.18 7.90 -16.04
N LEU A 102 -14.28 8.39 -15.20
CA LEU A 102 -13.34 9.45 -15.55
C LEU A 102 -12.47 9.03 -16.75
N GLY A 103 -11.95 7.81 -16.76
CA GLY A 103 -11.10 7.32 -17.85
C GLY A 103 -11.85 7.20 -19.18
N LEU A 104 -13.10 6.75 -19.14
CA LEU A 104 -13.93 6.57 -20.34
C LEU A 104 -14.53 7.87 -20.87
N SER A 105 -14.59 8.95 -20.07
CA SER A 105 -15.05 10.25 -20.57
C SER A 105 -13.95 11.03 -21.30
N ILE A 106 -12.66 10.82 -20.95
CA ILE A 106 -11.53 11.55 -21.54
C ILE A 106 -11.51 11.52 -23.07
N PRO A 107 -11.64 10.35 -23.77
CA PRO A 107 -11.58 10.33 -25.23
C PRO A 107 -12.65 11.19 -25.90
N ALA A 108 -13.87 11.23 -25.36
CA ALA A 108 -14.95 12.05 -25.89
C ALA A 108 -14.69 13.55 -25.65
N LEU A 109 -14.17 13.91 -24.47
CA LEU A 109 -13.90 15.30 -24.10
C LEU A 109 -12.70 15.91 -24.83
N VAL A 110 -11.64 15.11 -25.08
CA VAL A 110 -10.41 15.58 -25.74
C VAL A 110 -10.50 15.54 -27.28
N MET A 111 -11.48 14.84 -27.85
CA MET A 111 -11.55 14.53 -29.29
C MET A 111 -11.41 15.78 -30.17
N ALA A 112 -12.20 16.82 -29.89
CA ALA A 112 -12.22 18.05 -30.66
C ALA A 112 -10.88 18.80 -30.62
N HIS A 113 -10.23 18.84 -29.45
CA HIS A 113 -8.91 19.48 -29.30
C HIS A 113 -7.82 18.69 -30.05
N VAL A 114 -7.78 17.36 -29.90
CA VAL A 114 -6.80 16.53 -30.61
C VAL A 114 -6.99 16.61 -32.13
N ILE A 115 -8.21 16.56 -32.63
CA ILE A 115 -8.48 16.65 -34.08
C ILE A 115 -8.12 18.06 -34.59
N GLY A 116 -8.52 19.11 -33.88
CA GLY A 116 -8.22 20.49 -34.25
C GLY A 116 -6.72 20.77 -34.37
N VAL A 117 -5.92 20.31 -33.42
CA VAL A 117 -4.47 20.57 -33.38
C VAL A 117 -3.69 19.53 -34.21
N ARG A 118 -3.90 18.23 -33.98
CA ARG A 118 -3.07 17.18 -34.56
C ARG A 118 -3.52 16.79 -35.96
N LEU A 119 -4.80 16.53 -36.16
CA LEU A 119 -5.30 16.15 -37.48
C LEU A 119 -5.33 17.35 -38.42
N GLY A 120 -5.66 18.55 -37.93
CA GLY A 120 -5.52 19.81 -38.66
C GLY A 120 -4.09 20.03 -39.18
N TYR A 121 -3.08 19.86 -38.32
CA TYR A 121 -1.67 19.90 -38.76
C TYR A 121 -1.35 18.83 -39.82
N THR A 122 -1.82 17.60 -39.62
CA THR A 122 -1.45 16.46 -40.48
C THR A 122 -2.12 16.51 -41.86
N LEU A 123 -3.38 16.94 -41.93
CA LEU A 123 -4.14 17.01 -43.19
C LEU A 123 -3.92 18.32 -43.93
N TYR A 124 -3.77 19.44 -43.21
CA TYR A 124 -3.83 20.79 -43.79
C TYR A 124 -2.62 21.66 -43.44
N GLY A 125 -1.65 21.14 -42.67
CA GLY A 125 -0.46 21.90 -42.28
C GLY A 125 -0.72 23.03 -41.28
N HIS A 126 -1.87 23.02 -40.59
CA HIS A 126 -2.22 24.07 -39.61
C HIS A 126 -1.17 24.19 -38.50
N GLN A 127 -0.65 25.40 -38.28
CA GLN A 127 0.29 25.69 -37.19
C GLN A 127 -0.42 26.35 -36.02
N LYS A 128 -1.27 25.59 -35.32
CA LYS A 128 -1.95 26.04 -34.11
C LYS A 128 -1.04 25.88 -32.89
N LEU A 129 -0.77 27.00 -32.23
CA LEU A 129 -0.03 27.10 -30.97
C LEU A 129 -0.96 27.71 -29.90
N TYR A 130 -0.39 28.15 -28.78
CA TYR A 130 -1.17 28.65 -27.65
C TYR A 130 -2.03 29.88 -27.98
N PRO A 131 -1.55 30.92 -28.70
CA PRO A 131 -2.37 32.08 -29.03
C PRO A 131 -3.68 31.72 -29.73
N GLN A 132 -3.63 30.79 -30.70
CA GLN A 132 -4.80 30.35 -31.48
C GLN A 132 -5.77 29.53 -30.64
N GLU A 133 -5.27 28.58 -29.84
CA GLU A 133 -6.13 27.75 -29.00
C GLU A 133 -6.78 28.58 -27.88
N LEU A 134 -6.04 29.50 -27.27
CA LEU A 134 -6.58 30.42 -26.25
C LEU A 134 -7.62 31.37 -26.86
N TYR A 135 -7.38 31.91 -28.06
CA TYR A 135 -8.39 32.66 -28.81
C TYR A 135 -9.68 31.85 -29.04
N LEU A 136 -9.55 30.59 -29.48
CA LEU A 136 -10.69 29.70 -29.68
C LEU A 136 -11.46 29.43 -28.37
N PHE A 137 -10.75 29.26 -27.26
CA PHE A 137 -11.36 28.88 -25.98
C PHE A 137 -11.97 30.05 -25.21
N PHE A 138 -11.36 31.23 -25.26
CA PHE A 138 -11.75 32.40 -24.47
C PHE A 138 -12.54 33.45 -25.26
N VAL A 139 -12.39 33.50 -26.59
CA VAL A 139 -13.00 34.54 -27.41
C VAL A 139 -14.14 33.99 -28.26
N THR A 140 -13.89 32.94 -29.07
CA THR A 140 -14.87 32.54 -30.09
C THR A 140 -15.88 31.50 -29.63
N SER A 141 -15.45 30.46 -28.91
CA SER A 141 -16.29 29.27 -28.67
C SER A 141 -16.59 29.02 -27.20
N ASN A 142 -16.04 29.84 -26.29
CA ASN A 142 -16.18 29.72 -24.82
C ASN A 142 -15.98 28.28 -24.30
N ARG A 143 -15.07 27.53 -24.93
CA ARG A 143 -14.82 26.11 -24.62
C ARG A 143 -13.93 25.92 -23.39
N ILE A 144 -13.49 27.01 -22.75
CA ILE A 144 -12.61 26.97 -21.58
C ILE A 144 -13.14 26.06 -20.48
N TRP A 145 -14.45 26.09 -20.19
CA TRP A 145 -15.03 25.22 -19.17
C TRP A 145 -14.91 23.73 -19.49
N THR A 146 -15.08 23.35 -20.76
CA THR A 146 -14.91 21.95 -21.18
C THR A 146 -13.45 21.53 -21.04
N MET A 147 -12.51 22.39 -21.42
CA MET A 147 -11.08 22.11 -21.28
C MET A 147 -10.63 22.05 -19.82
N THR A 148 -11.12 22.94 -18.96
CA THR A 148 -10.87 22.90 -17.52
C THR A 148 -11.39 21.61 -16.89
N VAL A 149 -12.62 21.19 -17.22
CA VAL A 149 -13.19 19.92 -16.76
C VAL A 149 -12.36 18.74 -17.26
N LEU A 150 -11.97 18.73 -18.53
CA LEU A 150 -11.11 17.69 -19.11
C LEU A 150 -9.76 17.59 -18.38
N LEU A 151 -9.09 18.72 -18.12
CA LEU A 151 -7.82 18.75 -17.39
C LEU A 151 -7.99 18.12 -15.99
N ILE A 152 -9.00 18.53 -15.24
CA ILE A 152 -9.28 17.98 -13.90
C ILE A 152 -9.56 16.47 -13.99
N ILE A 153 -10.42 16.04 -14.91
CA ILE A 153 -10.78 14.62 -15.09
C ILE A 153 -9.53 13.79 -15.44
N ALA A 154 -8.74 14.23 -16.41
CA ALA A 154 -7.54 13.53 -16.85
C ALA A 154 -6.49 13.43 -15.73
N TRP A 155 -6.28 14.53 -14.99
CA TRP A 155 -5.35 14.57 -13.87
C TRP A 155 -5.78 13.64 -12.74
N VAL A 156 -7.03 13.75 -12.28
CA VAL A 156 -7.58 12.92 -11.20
C VAL A 156 -7.56 11.44 -11.60
N HIS A 157 -7.95 11.10 -12.84
CA HIS A 157 -7.88 9.74 -13.36
C HIS A 157 -6.45 9.14 -13.27
N GLY A 158 -5.46 9.92 -13.71
CA GLY A 158 -4.05 9.55 -13.67
C GLY A 158 -3.52 9.39 -12.24
N CYS A 159 -3.80 10.35 -11.36
CA CYS A 159 -3.41 10.33 -9.95
C CYS A 159 -3.98 9.11 -9.21
N ILE A 160 -5.25 8.76 -9.44
CA ILE A 160 -5.82 7.52 -8.88
C ILE A 160 -5.02 6.30 -9.36
N GLY A 161 -4.67 6.25 -10.64
CA GLY A 161 -3.88 5.15 -11.23
C GLY A 161 -2.50 4.99 -10.57
N ILE A 162 -1.76 6.09 -10.44
CA ILE A 162 -0.44 6.13 -9.81
C ILE A 162 -0.53 5.78 -8.32
N TYR A 163 -1.50 6.32 -7.59
CA TYR A 163 -1.71 6.00 -6.17
C TYR A 163 -1.91 4.49 -5.95
N PHE A 164 -2.79 3.84 -6.71
CA PHE A 164 -3.01 2.39 -6.58
C PHE A 164 -1.81 1.54 -6.97
N TRP A 165 -0.91 2.07 -7.79
CA TRP A 165 0.34 1.42 -8.14
C TRP A 165 1.39 1.56 -7.04
N LEU A 166 1.57 2.77 -6.50
CA LEU A 166 2.65 3.08 -5.56
C LEU A 166 2.32 2.78 -4.11
N ARG A 167 1.05 2.81 -3.66
CA ARG A 167 0.68 2.71 -2.23
C ARG A 167 1.14 1.45 -1.49
N LEU A 168 1.52 0.40 -2.21
CA LEU A 168 2.01 -0.86 -1.65
C LEU A 168 3.55 -0.96 -1.68
N LYS A 169 4.24 0.09 -2.13
CA LYS A 169 5.70 0.12 -2.19
C LYS A 169 6.25 0.65 -0.86
N PRO A 170 7.36 0.07 -0.35
CA PRO A 170 7.91 0.43 0.95
C PRO A 170 8.35 1.90 1.02
N PHE A 171 8.78 2.50 -0.09
CA PHE A 171 9.15 3.92 -0.14
C PHE A 171 7.95 4.88 -0.18
N PHE A 172 6.73 4.40 -0.42
CA PHE A 172 5.57 5.27 -0.65
C PHE A 172 5.26 6.14 0.57
N ALA A 173 5.39 5.62 1.79
CA ALA A 173 5.16 6.42 3.00
C ALA A 173 6.05 7.67 3.06
N ARG A 174 7.31 7.56 2.63
CA ARG A 174 8.25 8.69 2.54
C ARG A 174 7.96 9.61 1.35
N ALA A 175 7.56 9.04 0.21
CA ALA A 175 7.29 9.81 -1.01
C ALA A 175 5.90 10.48 -1.02
N ALA A 176 4.94 10.00 -0.23
CA ALA A 176 3.54 10.41 -0.27
C ALA A 176 3.32 11.92 -0.09
N PRO A 177 4.00 12.63 0.85
CA PRO A 177 3.83 14.08 0.99
C PRO A 177 4.26 14.85 -0.26
N TYR A 178 5.38 14.47 -0.87
CA TYR A 178 5.89 15.11 -2.09
C TYR A 178 5.00 14.81 -3.31
N LEU A 179 4.52 13.57 -3.43
CA LEU A 179 3.58 13.19 -4.49
C LEU A 179 2.24 13.90 -4.33
N LEU A 180 1.76 14.09 -3.11
CA LEU A 180 0.54 14.87 -2.83
C LEU A 180 0.74 16.35 -3.17
N ALA A 181 1.86 16.93 -2.77
CA ALA A 181 2.21 18.31 -3.13
C ALA A 181 2.23 18.49 -4.65
N ALA A 182 2.89 17.59 -5.39
CA ALA A 182 2.88 17.61 -6.85
C ALA A 182 1.47 17.43 -7.44
N ALA A 183 0.68 16.51 -6.88
CA ALA A 183 -0.69 16.24 -7.31
C ALA A 183 -1.64 17.44 -7.15
N VAL A 184 -1.33 18.37 -6.24
CA VAL A 184 -2.12 19.60 -6.03
C VAL A 184 -1.52 20.78 -6.78
N LEU A 185 -0.20 20.98 -6.72
CA LEU A 185 0.46 22.18 -7.26
C LEU A 185 0.46 22.19 -8.80
N ILE A 186 0.77 21.07 -9.45
CA ILE A 186 0.84 20.99 -10.92
C ILE A 186 -0.48 21.39 -11.59
N PRO A 187 -1.65 20.80 -11.26
CA PRO A 187 -2.91 21.20 -11.89
C PRO A 187 -3.33 22.63 -11.52
N THR A 188 -3.02 23.09 -10.30
CA THR A 188 -3.34 24.45 -9.88
C THR A 188 -2.56 25.47 -10.70
N LEU A 189 -1.24 25.30 -10.83
CA LEU A 189 -0.39 26.18 -11.64
C LEU A 189 -0.76 26.08 -13.13
N SER A 190 -1.07 24.88 -13.63
CA SER A 190 -1.52 24.68 -15.01
C SER A 190 -2.82 25.45 -15.31
N LEU A 191 -3.84 25.33 -14.46
CA LEU A 191 -5.12 26.01 -14.65
C LEU A 191 -4.98 27.53 -14.54
N LEU A 192 -4.18 28.01 -13.58
CA LEU A 192 -3.88 29.43 -13.43
C LEU A 192 -3.15 29.97 -14.66
N GLY A 193 -2.17 29.23 -15.20
CA GLY A 193 -1.43 29.63 -16.39
C GLY A 193 -2.30 29.70 -17.65
N VAL A 194 -3.22 28.73 -17.84
CA VAL A 194 -4.20 28.80 -18.94
C VAL A 194 -5.14 29.99 -18.79
N TYR A 195 -5.60 30.27 -17.56
CA TYR A 195 -6.46 31.42 -17.29
C TYR A 195 -5.75 32.75 -17.56
N GLN A 196 -4.51 32.91 -17.08
CA GLN A 196 -3.70 34.10 -17.33
C GLN A 196 -3.44 34.30 -18.82
N GLY A 197 -2.96 33.26 -19.52
CA GLY A 197 -2.74 33.34 -20.97
C GLY A 197 -4.02 33.65 -21.75
N GLY A 198 -5.15 33.04 -21.37
CA GLY A 198 -6.44 33.32 -21.99
C GLY A 198 -6.90 34.77 -21.81
N ARG A 199 -6.66 35.34 -20.62
CA ARG A 199 -6.91 36.77 -20.36
C ARG A 199 -6.00 37.68 -21.18
N SER A 200 -4.72 37.37 -21.30
CA SER A 200 -3.80 38.14 -22.14
C SER A 200 -4.28 38.16 -23.58
N VAL A 201 -4.64 37.00 -24.13
CA VAL A 201 -5.18 36.91 -25.50
C VAL A 201 -6.50 37.67 -25.66
N GLN A 202 -7.39 37.67 -24.66
CA GLN A 202 -8.63 38.48 -24.70
C GLN A 202 -8.36 39.99 -24.78
N ILE A 203 -7.23 40.46 -24.25
CA ILE A 203 -6.82 41.87 -24.32
C ILE A 203 -6.13 42.16 -25.65
N GLU A 204 -5.23 41.27 -26.09
CA GLU A 204 -4.43 41.42 -27.30
C GLU A 204 -5.24 41.24 -28.59
N VAL A 205 -6.39 40.57 -28.53
CA VAL A 205 -7.22 40.28 -29.73
C VAL A 205 -7.75 41.52 -30.44
N ASP A 206 -7.80 42.66 -29.73
CA ASP A 206 -8.22 43.96 -30.25
C ASP A 206 -7.05 44.70 -30.95
N ASP A 207 -5.81 44.25 -30.76
CA ASP A 207 -4.65 44.75 -31.48
C ASP A 207 -4.62 44.19 -32.91
N GLY A 208 -4.56 45.10 -33.88
CA GLY A 208 -4.53 44.78 -35.31
C GLY A 208 -3.27 43.99 -35.69
N GLU A 209 -2.12 44.30 -35.10
CA GLU A 209 -0.86 43.62 -35.40
C GLU A 209 -0.91 42.17 -34.92
N TRP A 210 -1.30 41.96 -33.66
CA TRP A 210 -1.49 40.62 -33.09
C TRP A 210 -2.40 39.75 -33.94
N ARG A 211 -3.55 40.28 -34.41
CA ARG A 211 -4.49 39.52 -35.28
C ARG A 211 -3.86 39.11 -36.59
N THR A 212 -3.12 40.01 -37.24
CA THR A 212 -2.44 39.69 -38.52
C THR A 212 -1.36 38.64 -38.35
N HIS A 213 -0.71 38.59 -37.19
CA HIS A 213 0.31 37.61 -36.86
C HIS A 213 -0.27 36.25 -36.46
N ASN A 214 -1.35 36.23 -35.68
CA ASN A 214 -1.85 35.03 -35.00
C ASN A 214 -3.10 34.39 -35.63
N LEU A 215 -3.83 35.11 -36.48
CA LEU A 215 -5.09 34.64 -37.07
C LEU A 215 -4.98 34.43 -38.59
N THR A 216 -3.81 34.04 -39.07
CA THR A 216 -3.58 33.76 -40.50
C THR A 216 -4.28 32.48 -40.96
N ARG A 217 -4.48 32.34 -42.27
CA ARG A 217 -5.00 31.09 -42.87
C ARG A 217 -4.16 29.87 -42.51
N ARG A 218 -2.85 30.03 -42.34
CA ARG A 218 -1.92 28.95 -41.93
C ARG A 218 -2.16 28.48 -40.49
N GLN A 219 -2.65 29.36 -39.63
CA GLN A 219 -2.95 29.07 -38.23
C GLN A 219 -4.38 28.54 -38.04
N LEU A 220 -5.39 29.22 -38.59
CA LEU A 220 -6.80 28.89 -38.34
C LEU A 220 -7.41 27.91 -39.36
N GLY A 221 -6.86 27.86 -40.58
CA GLY A 221 -7.44 27.13 -41.70
C GLY A 221 -8.59 27.88 -42.38
N SER A 222 -9.14 27.28 -43.44
CA SER A 222 -10.38 27.77 -44.08
C SER A 222 -11.64 27.25 -43.38
N THR A 223 -12.78 27.90 -43.62
CA THR A 223 -14.08 27.45 -43.10
C THR A 223 -14.46 26.04 -43.58
N ALA A 224 -14.08 25.68 -44.82
CA ALA A 224 -14.30 24.35 -45.38
C ALA A 224 -13.43 23.27 -44.69
N GLU A 225 -12.18 23.60 -44.37
CA GLU A 225 -11.29 22.73 -43.60
C GLU A 225 -11.84 22.53 -42.18
N ALA A 226 -12.26 23.61 -41.51
CA ALA A 226 -12.87 23.56 -40.18
C ALA A 226 -14.14 22.70 -40.16
N ALA A 227 -15.05 22.89 -41.12
CA ALA A 227 -16.26 22.07 -41.25
C ALA A 227 -15.95 20.59 -41.49
N THR A 228 -14.84 20.27 -42.16
CA THR A 228 -14.40 18.89 -42.37
C THR A 228 -13.84 18.28 -41.08
N LEU A 229 -13.01 19.02 -40.34
CA LEU A 229 -12.52 18.59 -39.03
C LEU A 229 -13.66 18.39 -38.03
N ASP A 230 -14.68 19.25 -38.04
CA ASP A 230 -15.86 19.12 -37.19
C ASP A 230 -16.69 17.88 -37.54
N ARG A 231 -16.89 17.58 -38.84
CA ARG A 231 -17.56 16.34 -39.27
C ARG A 231 -16.81 15.09 -38.81
N ILE A 232 -15.48 15.08 -38.94
CA ILE A 232 -14.63 13.97 -38.46
C ILE A 232 -14.76 13.83 -36.94
N THR A 233 -14.70 14.95 -36.20
CA THR A 233 -14.86 14.99 -34.75
C THR A 233 -16.20 14.41 -34.30
N GLY A 234 -17.29 14.83 -34.93
CA GLY A 234 -18.64 14.32 -34.67
C GLY A 234 -18.73 12.81 -34.94
N GLY A 235 -18.27 12.36 -36.10
CA GLY A 235 -18.30 10.94 -36.48
C GLY A 235 -17.51 10.05 -35.51
N LEU A 236 -16.29 10.45 -35.15
CA LEU A 236 -15.45 9.70 -34.19
C LEU A 236 -16.05 9.70 -32.78
N THR A 237 -16.65 10.82 -32.34
CA THR A 237 -17.31 10.90 -31.04
C THR A 237 -18.54 9.99 -30.98
N ILE A 238 -19.40 10.01 -32.01
CA ILE A 238 -20.55 9.12 -32.13
C ILE A 238 -20.11 7.65 -32.15
N GLY A 239 -19.08 7.32 -32.94
CA GLY A 239 -18.52 5.97 -33.01
C GLY A 239 -18.01 5.48 -31.66
N TYR A 240 -17.31 6.35 -30.92
CA TYR A 240 -16.82 6.03 -29.57
C TYR A 240 -17.95 5.80 -28.57
N VAL A 241 -18.97 6.67 -28.53
CA VAL A 241 -20.15 6.50 -27.68
C VAL A 241 -20.92 5.22 -28.05
N GLY A 242 -21.06 4.93 -29.35
CA GLY A 242 -21.65 3.69 -29.85
C GLY A 242 -20.89 2.45 -29.38
N LEU A 243 -19.55 2.49 -29.37
CA LEU A 243 -18.71 1.41 -28.86
C LEU A 243 -18.92 1.17 -27.35
N LEU A 244 -19.07 2.23 -26.56
CA LEU A 244 -19.43 2.11 -25.14
C LEU A 244 -20.82 1.48 -24.95
N GLY A 245 -21.81 1.92 -25.75
CA GLY A 245 -23.15 1.35 -25.76
C GLY A 245 -23.14 -0.15 -26.11
N LEU A 246 -22.38 -0.54 -27.13
CA LEU A 246 -22.20 -1.95 -27.52
C LEU A 246 -21.57 -2.77 -26.40
N ALA A 247 -20.55 -2.24 -25.71
CA ALA A 247 -19.91 -2.93 -24.58
C ALA A 247 -20.90 -3.17 -23.42
N LEU A 248 -21.78 -2.19 -23.14
CA LEU A 248 -22.84 -2.31 -22.14
C LEU A 248 -23.91 -3.33 -22.56
N ALA A 249 -24.34 -3.32 -23.82
CA ALA A 249 -25.28 -4.28 -24.37
C ALA A 249 -24.72 -5.72 -24.32
N ALA A 250 -23.47 -5.91 -24.76
CA ALA A 250 -22.78 -7.19 -24.71
C ALA A 250 -22.65 -7.72 -23.27
N ARG A 251 -22.40 -6.82 -22.31
CA ARG A 251 -22.42 -7.17 -20.88
C ARG A 251 -23.79 -7.64 -20.41
N GLY A 252 -24.87 -6.96 -20.83
CA GLY A 252 -26.25 -7.37 -20.53
C GLY A 252 -26.58 -8.76 -21.06
N VAL A 253 -26.25 -9.03 -22.33
CA VAL A 253 -26.42 -10.35 -22.96
C VAL A 253 -25.65 -11.44 -22.22
N ARG A 254 -24.40 -11.17 -21.83
CA ARG A 254 -23.58 -12.11 -21.04
C ARG A 254 -24.23 -12.42 -19.69
N ALA A 255 -24.71 -11.41 -18.98
CA ALA A 255 -25.37 -11.61 -17.69
C ALA A 255 -26.66 -12.45 -17.81
N LEU A 256 -27.43 -12.28 -18.88
CA LEU A 256 -28.60 -13.10 -19.16
C LEU A 256 -28.22 -14.56 -19.49
N ARG A 257 -27.17 -14.78 -20.29
CA ARG A 257 -26.65 -16.12 -20.60
C ARG A 257 -26.13 -16.84 -19.36
N GLU A 258 -25.43 -16.13 -18.47
CA GLU A 258 -24.94 -16.68 -17.20
C GLU A 258 -26.08 -17.15 -16.29
N ARG A 259 -27.21 -16.42 -16.23
CA ARG A 259 -28.39 -16.86 -15.48
C ARG A 259 -29.01 -18.15 -16.05
N ARG A 260 -28.85 -18.42 -17.34
CA ARG A 260 -29.38 -19.63 -18.01
C ARG A 260 -28.47 -20.86 -17.87
N ARG A 261 -27.22 -20.71 -17.39
CA ARG A 261 -26.21 -21.80 -17.29
C ARG A 261 -26.31 -22.69 -16.04
N GLY A 262 -27.38 -22.56 -15.26
CA GLY A 262 -27.58 -23.31 -14.03
C GLY A 262 -27.03 -22.62 -12.78
N MET A 263 -27.57 -23.00 -11.63
CA MET A 263 -27.29 -22.43 -10.31
C MET A 263 -26.64 -23.48 -9.43
N ILE A 264 -25.69 -23.07 -8.58
CA ILE A 264 -25.05 -23.88 -7.55
C ILE A 264 -25.30 -23.28 -6.17
N ALA A 265 -25.33 -24.11 -5.14
CA ALA A 265 -25.39 -23.71 -3.74
C ALA A 265 -23.99 -23.65 -3.14
N LEU A 266 -23.69 -22.53 -2.46
CA LEU A 266 -22.49 -22.37 -1.65
C LEU A 266 -22.88 -22.30 -0.18
N SER A 267 -22.41 -23.27 0.59
CA SER A 267 -22.70 -23.41 2.03
C SER A 267 -21.49 -23.01 2.86
N TYR A 268 -21.68 -22.01 3.71
CA TYR A 268 -20.67 -21.44 4.58
C TYR A 268 -20.68 -22.15 5.92
N GLY A 269 -19.52 -22.26 6.55
CA GLY A 269 -19.37 -22.89 7.87
C GLY A 269 -20.20 -22.30 9.02
N ASN A 270 -20.81 -21.13 8.83
CA ASN A 270 -21.75 -20.52 9.78
C ASN A 270 -23.22 -20.90 9.53
N GLY A 271 -23.48 -21.89 8.67
CA GLY A 271 -24.83 -22.35 8.32
C GLY A 271 -25.53 -21.54 7.23
N LYS A 272 -24.98 -20.40 6.79
CA LYS A 272 -25.56 -19.63 5.68
C LYS A 272 -25.34 -20.37 4.36
N THR A 273 -26.37 -20.48 3.53
CA THR A 273 -26.26 -21.03 2.17
C THR A 273 -26.75 -20.00 1.15
N VAL A 274 -26.01 -19.83 0.05
CA VAL A 274 -26.37 -18.89 -1.03
C VAL A 274 -26.40 -19.60 -2.37
N ARG A 275 -27.41 -19.30 -3.20
CA ARG A 275 -27.49 -19.84 -4.57
C ARG A 275 -26.94 -18.85 -5.56
N VAL A 276 -25.96 -19.27 -6.36
CA VAL A 276 -25.28 -18.44 -7.35
C VAL A 276 -25.25 -19.10 -8.73
N PRO A 277 -25.28 -18.33 -9.83
CA PRO A 277 -25.06 -18.88 -11.15
C PRO A 277 -23.64 -19.46 -11.28
N LYS A 278 -23.50 -20.53 -12.06
CA LYS A 278 -22.19 -21.13 -12.37
C LYS A 278 -21.21 -20.10 -12.95
N GLY A 279 -19.93 -20.21 -12.59
CA GLY A 279 -18.86 -19.36 -13.11
C GLY A 279 -18.55 -18.09 -12.30
N LEU A 280 -19.16 -17.93 -11.13
CA LEU A 280 -18.69 -17.00 -10.10
C LEU A 280 -17.61 -17.66 -9.26
N SER A 281 -16.59 -16.89 -8.89
CA SER A 281 -15.67 -17.34 -7.84
C SER A 281 -16.36 -17.33 -6.49
N VAL A 282 -15.87 -18.13 -5.54
CA VAL A 282 -16.44 -18.17 -4.18
C VAL A 282 -16.43 -16.78 -3.53
N LEU A 283 -15.36 -16.00 -3.72
CA LEU A 283 -15.27 -14.64 -3.19
C LEU A 283 -16.32 -13.72 -3.85
N GLU A 284 -16.48 -13.77 -5.17
CA GLU A 284 -17.51 -12.97 -5.86
C GLU A 284 -18.92 -13.34 -5.35
N ALA A 285 -19.17 -14.63 -5.14
CA ALA A 285 -20.42 -15.11 -4.58
C ALA A 285 -20.67 -14.61 -3.15
N SER A 286 -19.66 -14.66 -2.27
CA SER A 286 -19.70 -14.11 -0.92
C SER A 286 -20.01 -12.61 -0.95
N LEU A 287 -19.23 -11.86 -1.73
CA LEU A 287 -19.37 -10.42 -1.86
C LEU A 287 -20.72 -9.99 -2.46
N ARG A 288 -21.32 -10.81 -3.33
CA ARG A 288 -22.64 -10.56 -3.94
C ARG A 288 -23.80 -10.77 -2.96
N HIS A 289 -23.64 -11.67 -1.98
CA HIS A 289 -24.68 -12.01 -1.00
C HIS A 289 -24.40 -11.40 0.38
N ASN A 290 -23.58 -10.35 0.42
CA ASN A 290 -23.15 -9.67 1.63
C ASN A 290 -22.68 -10.66 2.71
N VAL A 291 -21.92 -11.67 2.30
CA VAL A 291 -21.20 -12.56 3.22
C VAL A 291 -19.80 -11.96 3.40
N PRO A 292 -19.44 -11.50 4.60
CA PRO A 292 -18.12 -10.97 4.90
C PRO A 292 -17.04 -12.00 4.52
N HIS A 293 -16.00 -11.57 3.78
CA HIS A 293 -14.92 -12.46 3.33
C HIS A 293 -13.59 -11.71 3.25
N ALA A 294 -12.59 -12.18 4.01
CA ALA A 294 -11.26 -11.57 4.05
C ALA A 294 -10.59 -11.54 2.66
N SER A 295 -10.14 -10.38 2.19
CA SER A 295 -9.55 -10.25 0.85
C SER A 295 -8.66 -9.00 0.70
N VAL A 296 -7.48 -9.00 1.34
CA VAL A 296 -6.54 -7.85 1.36
C VAL A 296 -6.17 -7.38 -0.05
N CYS A 297 -5.92 -8.32 -0.98
CA CYS A 297 -5.61 -7.97 -2.36
C CYS A 297 -6.84 -7.65 -3.23
N GLY A 298 -8.06 -7.66 -2.67
CA GLY A 298 -9.31 -7.46 -3.40
C GLY A 298 -9.64 -8.57 -4.41
N GLY A 299 -9.24 -9.82 -4.12
CA GLY A 299 -9.57 -10.98 -4.95
C GLY A 299 -8.65 -11.20 -6.17
N ARG A 300 -7.40 -10.74 -6.10
CA ARG A 300 -6.44 -10.74 -7.21
C ARG A 300 -5.38 -11.84 -7.14
N ALA A 301 -5.52 -12.81 -6.23
CA ALA A 301 -4.50 -13.83 -5.93
C ALA A 301 -3.09 -13.26 -5.73
N ARG A 302 -2.99 -12.19 -4.92
CA ARG A 302 -1.70 -11.58 -4.49
C ARG A 302 -1.48 -11.68 -2.99
N CYS A 303 -2.43 -12.27 -2.27
CA CYS A 303 -2.34 -12.55 -0.86
C CYS A 303 -3.04 -13.90 -0.63
N SER A 304 -2.81 -14.48 0.55
CA SER A 304 -3.42 -15.74 0.97
C SER A 304 -4.63 -15.54 1.88
N THR A 305 -5.16 -14.32 2.02
CA THR A 305 -6.17 -13.99 3.04
C THR A 305 -7.57 -14.48 2.72
N CYS A 306 -7.93 -14.67 1.44
CA CYS A 306 -9.24 -15.19 1.03
C CYS A 306 -9.30 -16.72 1.00
N ARG A 307 -8.42 -17.39 1.75
CA ARG A 307 -8.34 -18.84 1.80
C ARG A 307 -9.61 -19.42 2.42
N ILE A 308 -10.09 -20.49 1.81
CA ILE A 308 -11.17 -21.33 2.29
C ILE A 308 -10.67 -22.76 2.41
N ARG A 309 -11.24 -23.50 3.35
CA ARG A 309 -11.10 -24.96 3.43
C ARG A 309 -12.42 -25.61 3.06
N ILE A 310 -12.39 -26.45 2.04
CA ILE A 310 -13.56 -27.14 1.50
C ILE A 310 -13.92 -28.31 2.42
N ILE A 311 -15.21 -28.52 2.61
CA ILE A 311 -15.78 -29.57 3.45
C ILE A 311 -16.40 -30.61 2.53
N GLY A 312 -15.98 -31.87 2.66
CA GLY A 312 -16.48 -32.99 1.87
C GLY A 312 -15.60 -33.34 0.67
N ASP A 313 -16.22 -33.89 -0.37
CA ASP A 313 -15.53 -34.32 -1.59
C ASP A 313 -14.97 -33.11 -2.36
N HIS A 314 -13.70 -33.22 -2.74
CA HIS A 314 -12.93 -32.21 -3.45
C HIS A 314 -12.36 -32.74 -4.77
N ALA A 315 -12.68 -33.98 -5.15
CA ALA A 315 -12.23 -34.59 -6.41
C ALA A 315 -12.81 -33.89 -7.65
N ALA A 316 -14.02 -33.32 -7.53
CA ALA A 316 -14.67 -32.59 -8.61
C ALA A 316 -14.23 -31.12 -8.74
N LEU A 317 -13.28 -30.64 -7.91
CA LEU A 317 -12.86 -29.25 -7.98
C LEU A 317 -12.02 -28.98 -9.24
N PRO A 318 -12.19 -27.81 -9.87
CA PRO A 318 -11.33 -27.42 -10.97
C PRO A 318 -9.89 -27.23 -10.48
N GLU A 319 -8.92 -27.59 -11.32
CA GLU A 319 -7.50 -27.38 -11.05
C GLU A 319 -7.18 -25.93 -10.64
N PRO A 320 -6.26 -25.72 -9.69
CA PRO A 320 -5.82 -24.39 -9.32
C PRO A 320 -5.29 -23.61 -10.52
N SER A 321 -5.78 -22.38 -10.71
CA SER A 321 -5.18 -21.48 -11.70
C SER A 321 -3.70 -21.26 -11.38
N GLN A 322 -2.87 -20.93 -12.38
CA GLN A 322 -1.43 -20.67 -12.14
C GLN A 322 -1.15 -19.67 -11.01
N ARG A 323 -1.99 -18.64 -10.86
CA ARG A 323 -1.87 -17.65 -9.77
C ARG A 323 -2.26 -18.22 -8.41
N GLU A 324 -3.27 -19.08 -8.39
CA GLU A 324 -3.68 -19.78 -7.17
C GLU A 324 -2.57 -20.71 -6.72
N ALA A 325 -2.07 -21.57 -7.61
CA ALA A 325 -0.97 -22.50 -7.34
C ALA A 325 0.27 -21.77 -6.81
N PHE A 326 0.65 -20.65 -7.44
CA PHE A 326 1.79 -19.83 -7.00
C PHE A 326 1.64 -19.31 -5.56
N VAL A 327 0.44 -18.85 -5.18
CA VAL A 327 0.19 -18.37 -3.82
C VAL A 327 0.12 -19.53 -2.82
N LEU A 328 -0.53 -20.64 -3.18
CA LEU A 328 -0.64 -21.83 -2.32
C LEU A 328 0.73 -22.47 -2.04
N ALA A 329 1.61 -22.53 -3.06
CA ALA A 329 2.98 -22.99 -2.90
C ALA A 329 3.77 -22.14 -1.90
N ARG A 330 3.62 -20.80 -1.93
CA ARG A 330 4.26 -19.89 -0.96
C ARG A 330 3.68 -19.97 0.45
N VAL A 331 2.43 -20.41 0.57
CA VAL A 331 1.81 -20.69 1.87
C VAL A 331 2.31 -22.03 2.45
N GLY A 332 2.95 -22.87 1.64
CA GLY A 332 3.45 -24.18 2.07
C GLY A 332 2.36 -25.25 2.18
N THR A 333 1.20 -25.05 1.54
CA THR A 333 0.09 -26.03 1.58
C THR A 333 0.01 -26.83 0.28
N ALA A 334 0.08 -28.15 0.39
CA ALA A 334 -0.23 -29.10 -0.69
C ALA A 334 -1.64 -29.70 -0.55
N ASP A 335 -2.37 -29.36 0.52
CA ASP A 335 -3.73 -29.84 0.79
C ASP A 335 -4.73 -29.32 -0.27
N PRO A 336 -5.32 -30.19 -1.10
CA PRO A 336 -6.25 -29.79 -2.17
C PRO A 336 -7.56 -29.21 -1.64
N SER A 337 -7.91 -29.44 -0.37
CA SER A 337 -9.08 -28.83 0.26
C SER A 337 -8.90 -27.33 0.52
N ILE A 338 -7.67 -26.82 0.51
CA ILE A 338 -7.36 -25.41 0.74
C ILE A 338 -7.26 -24.67 -0.59
N ARG A 339 -8.20 -23.75 -0.82
CA ARG A 339 -8.31 -22.98 -2.07
C ARG A 339 -8.38 -21.49 -1.80
N LEU A 340 -8.04 -20.68 -2.81
CA LEU A 340 -8.30 -19.25 -2.76
C LEU A 340 -9.71 -18.98 -3.25
N ALA A 341 -10.58 -18.46 -2.37
CA ALA A 341 -11.95 -18.14 -2.74
C ALA A 341 -12.05 -17.18 -3.94
N CYS A 342 -11.05 -16.31 -4.13
CA CYS A 342 -11.01 -15.41 -5.27
C CYS A 342 -10.70 -16.05 -6.62
N GLN A 343 -10.14 -17.27 -6.63
CA GLN A 343 -9.77 -17.99 -7.84
C GLN A 343 -10.70 -19.18 -8.10
N LEU A 344 -11.07 -19.91 -7.06
CA LEU A 344 -11.94 -21.08 -7.16
C LEU A 344 -13.32 -20.70 -7.71
N ARG A 345 -13.68 -21.29 -8.85
CA ARG A 345 -14.98 -21.17 -9.53
C ARG A 345 -15.66 -22.55 -9.58
N PRO A 346 -16.44 -22.91 -8.56
CA PRO A 346 -17.08 -24.22 -8.53
C PRO A 346 -18.14 -24.34 -9.64
N ASP A 347 -18.32 -25.55 -10.13
CA ASP A 347 -19.29 -25.97 -11.14
C ASP A 347 -20.40 -26.86 -10.56
N SER A 348 -20.20 -27.37 -9.34
CA SER A 348 -21.17 -28.05 -8.48
C SER A 348 -21.39 -27.28 -7.16
N ASP A 349 -22.31 -27.78 -6.34
CA ASP A 349 -22.52 -27.27 -4.98
C ASP A 349 -21.24 -27.47 -4.14
N LEU A 350 -20.97 -26.51 -3.25
CA LEU A 350 -19.71 -26.46 -2.49
C LEU A 350 -19.95 -26.00 -1.05
N SER A 351 -19.42 -26.77 -0.10
CA SER A 351 -19.40 -26.44 1.33
C SER A 351 -17.99 -26.08 1.77
N PHE A 352 -17.81 -25.03 2.58
CA PHE A 352 -16.47 -24.59 3.03
C PHE A 352 -16.48 -23.74 4.31
N PHE A 353 -15.33 -23.71 4.99
CA PHE A 353 -14.99 -22.75 6.05
C PHE A 353 -14.08 -21.64 5.51
N GLN A 354 -14.29 -20.41 5.99
CA GLN A 354 -13.36 -19.31 5.74
C GLN A 354 -12.22 -19.40 6.77
N LEU A 355 -10.97 -19.45 6.29
CA LEU A 355 -9.82 -19.63 7.18
C LEU A 355 -9.41 -18.33 7.89
N PHE A 356 -9.86 -17.18 7.39
CA PHE A 356 -9.54 -15.86 7.94
C PHE A 356 -10.80 -15.07 8.22
N THR A 357 -10.81 -14.38 9.35
CA THR A 357 -11.88 -13.46 9.71
C THR A 357 -11.88 -12.24 8.77
N PRO A 358 -13.04 -11.87 8.22
CA PRO A 358 -13.16 -10.69 7.39
C PRO A 358 -12.89 -9.43 8.22
N HIS A 359 -12.06 -8.53 7.68
CA HIS A 359 -11.94 -7.19 8.26
C HIS A 359 -13.29 -6.49 8.07
N THR A 360 -14.00 -6.23 9.16
CA THR A 360 -15.10 -5.28 9.18
C THR A 360 -14.50 -3.89 8.99
N HIS A 361 -14.55 -3.36 7.77
CA HIS A 361 -14.62 -1.92 7.61
C HIS A 361 -16.00 -1.51 8.14
N SER A 362 -16.08 -1.20 9.43
CA SER A 362 -17.25 -0.60 10.05
C SER A 362 -17.51 0.72 9.32
N ALA A 363 -18.67 0.83 8.70
CA ALA A 363 -19.16 2.04 8.05
C ALA A 363 -19.89 2.96 9.04
N ASP A 364 -19.61 2.83 10.34
CA ASP A 364 -20.15 3.71 11.37
C ASP A 364 -19.01 4.50 12.01
N GLY A 365 -19.18 5.81 11.97
CA GLY A 365 -18.24 6.82 12.45
C GLY A 365 -18.17 6.87 13.97
N GLN A 366 -17.51 5.90 14.57
CA GLN A 366 -16.86 6.08 15.86
C GLN A 366 -15.40 5.67 15.71
N THR A 367 -14.53 6.56 16.18
CA THR A 367 -13.08 6.51 16.28
C THR A 367 -12.57 5.20 16.90
N SER A 368 -12.60 4.11 16.13
CA SER A 368 -11.69 3.00 16.33
C SER A 368 -10.50 3.23 15.40
N THR A 369 -9.35 3.48 16.01
CA THR A 369 -8.04 3.46 15.36
C THR A 369 -7.99 2.30 14.38
N SER A 370 -7.78 2.62 13.10
CA SER A 370 -7.61 1.62 12.05
C SER A 370 -6.60 0.58 12.52
N ALA A 371 -7.00 -0.69 12.55
CA ALA A 371 -6.10 -1.80 12.87
C ALA A 371 -4.82 -1.65 12.04
N ARG A 372 -3.68 -1.37 12.66
CA ARG A 372 -2.38 -1.27 11.98
C ARG A 372 -2.06 -2.65 11.44
N ILE A 373 -2.14 -2.81 10.12
CA ILE A 373 -1.86 -4.06 9.42
C ILE A 373 -0.39 -4.44 9.67
N GLY A 374 -0.17 -5.71 10.01
CA GLY A 374 1.12 -6.38 10.19
C GLY A 374 2.24 -5.79 9.35
N GLN A 375 3.10 -4.97 9.96
CA GLN A 375 4.30 -4.45 9.35
C GLN A 375 5.49 -5.28 9.84
N GLU A 376 6.25 -5.86 8.91
CA GLU A 376 7.55 -6.48 9.22
C GLU A 376 8.55 -5.39 9.57
N ARG A 377 9.23 -5.56 10.71
CA ARG A 377 10.18 -4.60 11.26
C ARG A 377 11.13 -5.30 12.22
N TYR A 378 12.41 -4.95 12.14
CA TYR A 378 13.38 -5.28 13.17
C TYR A 378 13.07 -4.54 14.47
N LEU A 379 12.85 -5.29 15.55
CA LEU A 379 12.67 -4.75 16.90
C LEU A 379 13.55 -5.48 17.90
N VAL A 380 13.76 -4.85 19.06
CA VAL A 380 14.37 -5.50 20.22
C VAL A 380 13.29 -5.71 21.27
N SER A 381 13.10 -6.98 21.66
CA SER A 381 12.19 -7.39 22.71
C SER A 381 12.96 -7.56 24.01
N LEU A 382 12.48 -6.90 25.07
CA LEU A 382 12.95 -7.06 26.43
C LEU A 382 11.82 -7.65 27.26
N PHE A 383 12.05 -8.85 27.80
CA PHE A 383 11.18 -9.45 28.81
C PHE A 383 11.82 -9.30 30.18
N VAL A 384 11.02 -8.95 31.17
CA VAL A 384 11.44 -8.85 32.57
C VAL A 384 10.39 -9.48 33.47
N ASP A 385 10.84 -10.21 34.49
CA ASP A 385 10.01 -10.99 35.41
C ASP A 385 10.52 -10.83 36.83
N MET A 386 9.61 -10.74 37.81
CA MET A 386 9.98 -10.68 39.22
C MET A 386 10.35 -12.08 39.73
N ARG A 387 11.48 -12.20 40.44
CA ARG A 387 11.89 -13.48 41.02
C ARG A 387 11.16 -13.74 42.33
N GLY A 388 10.54 -14.92 42.41
CA GLY A 388 9.94 -15.39 43.66
C GLY A 388 8.62 -14.69 44.02
N SER A 389 7.95 -14.07 43.05
CA SER A 389 6.62 -13.46 43.22
C SER A 389 5.59 -14.44 43.77
N THR A 390 5.64 -15.72 43.38
CA THR A 390 4.76 -16.76 43.92
C THR A 390 4.98 -16.97 45.42
N GLN A 391 6.24 -17.03 45.87
CA GLN A 391 6.57 -17.16 47.30
C GLN A 391 6.19 -15.90 48.09
N LEU A 392 6.25 -14.73 47.44
CA LEU A 392 5.78 -13.48 48.02
C LEU A 392 4.26 -13.51 48.23
N ALA A 393 3.51 -14.05 47.26
CA ALA A 393 2.05 -14.19 47.32
C ALA A 393 1.58 -15.19 48.39
N GLU A 394 2.33 -16.26 48.64
CA GLU A 394 1.99 -17.26 49.67
C GLU A 394 2.12 -16.71 51.10
N LYS A 395 3.00 -15.72 51.32
CA LYS A 395 3.37 -15.22 52.65
C LYS A 395 2.70 -13.89 53.02
N ARG A 396 1.92 -13.31 52.11
CA ARG A 396 1.29 -11.99 52.29
C ARG A 396 -0.19 -12.01 51.98
N LEU A 397 -0.88 -10.97 52.44
CA LEU A 397 -2.24 -10.72 52.01
C LEU A 397 -2.27 -10.41 50.50
N PRO A 398 -3.34 -10.80 49.77
CA PRO A 398 -3.42 -10.60 48.33
C PRO A 398 -3.24 -9.14 47.89
N PHE A 399 -3.81 -8.17 48.63
CA PHE A 399 -3.69 -6.75 48.32
C PHE A 399 -2.25 -6.23 48.44
N ASP A 400 -1.49 -6.69 49.44
CA ASP A 400 -0.08 -6.28 49.61
C ASP A 400 0.79 -6.82 48.48
N THR A 401 0.49 -8.05 48.03
CA THR A 401 1.18 -8.67 46.88
C THR A 401 0.91 -7.86 45.62
N VAL A 402 -0.35 -7.51 45.34
CA VAL A 402 -0.72 -6.68 44.20
C VAL A 402 -0.06 -5.30 44.26
N PHE A 403 0.01 -4.68 45.44
CA PHE A 403 0.70 -3.40 45.63
C PHE A 403 2.19 -3.49 45.24
N ILE A 404 2.90 -4.51 45.73
CA ILE A 404 4.33 -4.71 45.43
C ILE A 404 4.55 -4.98 43.94
N VAL A 405 3.73 -5.84 43.32
CA VAL A 405 3.81 -6.14 41.88
C VAL A 405 3.56 -4.88 41.05
N ASN A 406 2.56 -4.07 41.39
CA ASN A 406 2.29 -2.81 40.68
C ASN A 406 3.45 -1.81 40.83
N ARG A 407 4.09 -1.73 42.00
CA ARG A 407 5.27 -0.86 42.20
C ARG A 407 6.46 -1.33 41.37
N PHE A 408 6.70 -2.63 41.32
CA PHE A 408 7.71 -3.24 40.46
C PHE A 408 7.46 -2.93 38.98
N LEU A 409 6.26 -3.25 38.47
CA LEU A 409 5.90 -2.98 37.07
C LEU A 409 5.96 -1.48 36.74
N GLY A 410 5.64 -0.60 37.70
CA GLY A 410 5.79 0.85 37.57
C GLY A 410 7.25 1.29 37.42
N ALA A 411 8.15 0.79 38.28
CA ALA A 411 9.59 1.05 38.21
C ALA A 411 10.20 0.58 36.88
N VAL A 412 9.84 -0.63 36.45
CA VAL A 412 10.26 -1.20 35.16
C VAL A 412 9.74 -0.36 33.99
N SER A 413 8.44 -0.01 34.00
CA SER A 413 7.83 0.78 32.92
C SER A 413 8.50 2.14 32.77
N ARG A 414 8.84 2.79 33.89
CA ARG A 414 9.55 4.08 33.90
C ARG A 414 10.90 3.96 33.21
N ALA A 415 11.71 2.98 33.61
CA ALA A 415 13.03 2.74 33.01
C ALA A 415 12.96 2.48 31.50
N VAL A 416 11.95 1.72 31.04
CA VAL A 416 11.74 1.45 29.62
C VAL A 416 11.38 2.71 28.84
N ILE A 417 10.46 3.54 29.36
CA ILE A 417 10.03 4.78 28.70
C ILE A 417 11.17 5.80 28.63
N GLU A 418 11.92 5.99 29.72
CA GLU A 418 13.05 6.93 29.78
C GLU A 418 14.16 6.59 28.78
N ASN A 419 14.28 5.31 28.39
CA ASN A 419 15.26 4.83 27.43
C ASN A 419 14.69 4.62 26.02
N GLY A 420 13.51 5.16 25.71
CA GLY A 420 12.94 5.15 24.35
C GLY A 420 12.22 3.86 23.95
N GLY A 421 11.96 2.96 24.90
CA GLY A 421 11.14 1.77 24.72
C GLY A 421 9.66 2.01 24.98
N GLN A 422 8.83 1.06 24.54
CA GLN A 422 7.39 1.06 24.81
C GLN A 422 7.00 -0.18 25.63
N PRO A 423 6.46 -0.01 26.86
CA PRO A 423 5.77 -1.09 27.57
C PRO A 423 4.63 -1.64 26.71
N ASN A 424 4.55 -2.95 26.55
CA ASN A 424 3.64 -3.58 25.59
C ASN A 424 2.60 -4.48 26.25
N GLN A 425 3.06 -5.53 26.94
CA GLN A 425 2.17 -6.50 27.56
C GLN A 425 2.63 -6.79 28.99
N PHE A 426 1.69 -6.78 29.92
CA PHE A 426 1.88 -7.21 31.30
C PHE A 426 1.41 -8.67 31.43
N VAL A 427 2.27 -9.55 31.92
CA VAL A 427 1.99 -10.98 32.08
C VAL A 427 2.29 -11.38 33.51
N GLY A 428 1.25 -11.35 34.36
CA GLY A 428 1.41 -11.57 35.80
C GLY A 428 2.27 -10.47 36.43
N ASP A 429 3.43 -10.87 36.95
CA ASP A 429 4.47 -10.04 37.55
C ASP A 429 5.60 -9.67 36.58
N GLY A 430 5.46 -10.04 35.30
CA GLY A 430 6.40 -9.71 34.24
C GLY A 430 5.86 -8.71 33.21
N MET A 431 6.77 -8.19 32.39
CA MET A 431 6.47 -7.23 31.33
C MET A 431 7.28 -7.50 30.06
N LEU A 432 6.62 -7.37 28.91
CA LEU A 432 7.23 -7.24 27.59
C LEU A 432 7.36 -5.76 27.23
N ALA A 433 8.57 -5.34 26.87
CA ALA A 433 8.87 -4.04 26.28
C ALA A 433 9.42 -4.19 24.85
N LEU A 434 9.05 -3.24 23.99
CA LEU A 434 9.50 -3.17 22.59
C LEU A 434 10.34 -1.92 22.34
N PHE A 435 11.50 -2.10 21.70
CA PHE A 435 12.38 -1.03 21.25
C PHE A 435 12.55 -1.09 19.74
N GLY A 436 12.75 0.08 19.11
CA GLY A 436 12.94 0.18 17.65
C GLY A 436 11.68 0.52 16.85
N LEU A 437 10.55 0.86 17.50
CA LEU A 437 9.32 1.27 16.81
C LEU A 437 9.49 2.55 15.97
N SER A 438 10.36 3.45 16.42
CA SER A 438 10.70 4.71 15.75
C SER A 438 12.22 4.93 15.59
N ALA A 439 13.03 3.94 15.95
CA ALA A 439 14.49 3.98 15.87
C ALA A 439 15.01 2.92 14.88
N ASP A 440 16.26 3.10 14.43
CA ASP A 440 17.00 2.08 13.69
C ASP A 440 17.45 0.91 14.60
N PRO A 441 17.86 -0.24 14.03
CA PRO A 441 18.26 -1.42 14.79
C PRO A 441 19.40 -1.19 15.81
N GLU A 442 20.40 -0.38 15.46
CA GLU A 442 21.57 -0.13 16.33
C GLU A 442 21.13 0.67 17.55
N THR A 443 20.44 1.79 17.32
CA THR A 443 19.88 2.64 18.38
C THR A 443 18.93 1.84 19.27
N ALA A 444 18.07 1.00 18.69
CA ALA A 444 17.13 0.16 19.45
C ALA A 444 17.84 -0.84 20.37
N CYS A 445 18.94 -1.46 19.92
CA CYS A 445 19.73 -2.37 20.75
C CYS A 445 20.40 -1.63 21.91
N ARG A 446 20.99 -0.44 21.65
CA ARG A 446 21.59 0.40 22.69
C ARG A 446 20.56 0.86 23.74
N GLN A 447 19.38 1.28 23.28
CA GLN A 447 18.26 1.67 24.14
C GLN A 447 17.79 0.54 25.06
N ALA A 448 17.64 -0.67 24.53
CA ALA A 448 17.23 -1.83 25.33
C ALA A 448 18.27 -2.18 26.42
N LEU A 449 19.56 -2.06 26.12
CA LEU A 449 20.65 -2.29 27.07
C LEU A 449 20.71 -1.21 28.17
N LYS A 450 20.55 0.07 27.80
CA LYS A 450 20.45 1.18 28.76
C LYS A 450 19.20 1.05 29.64
N ALA A 451 18.08 0.61 29.07
CA ALA A 451 16.86 0.30 29.82
C ALA A 451 17.09 -0.81 30.86
N ALA A 452 17.80 -1.88 30.50
CA ALA A 452 18.12 -2.96 31.45
C ALA A 452 18.96 -2.46 32.65
N ALA A 453 19.95 -1.61 32.40
CA ALA A 453 20.72 -0.97 33.48
C ALA A 453 19.84 -0.06 34.35
N SER A 454 18.97 0.75 33.72
CA SER A 454 18.06 1.65 34.41
C SER A 454 16.98 0.92 35.23
N ILE A 455 16.54 -0.26 34.78
CA ILE A 455 15.64 -1.14 35.56
C ILE A 455 16.32 -1.51 36.89
N ALA A 456 17.59 -1.90 36.88
CA ALA A 456 18.30 -2.25 38.10
C ALA A 456 18.33 -1.08 39.09
N THR A 457 18.70 0.11 38.63
CA THR A 457 18.72 1.33 39.47
C THR A 457 17.35 1.62 40.09
N HIS A 458 16.27 1.58 39.30
CA HIS A 458 14.93 1.85 39.81
C HIS A 458 14.42 0.76 40.77
N ILE A 459 14.84 -0.49 40.61
CA ILE A 459 14.51 -1.57 41.55
C ILE A 459 15.32 -1.45 42.84
N ASP A 460 16.57 -1.00 42.79
CA ASP A 460 17.37 -0.71 43.98
C ASP A 460 16.71 0.41 44.82
N GLU A 461 16.30 1.52 44.18
CA GLU A 461 15.53 2.59 44.83
C GLU A 461 14.23 2.06 45.46
N LEU A 462 13.51 1.18 44.75
CA LEU A 462 12.29 0.56 45.27
C LEU A 462 12.58 -0.35 46.47
N ASN A 463 13.69 -1.09 46.45
CA ASN A 463 14.12 -1.95 47.56
C ASN A 463 14.52 -1.14 48.80
N GLU A 464 15.16 0.02 48.63
CA GLU A 464 15.46 0.94 49.73
C GLU A 464 14.18 1.48 50.36
N LEU A 465 13.24 1.95 49.53
CA LEU A 465 11.95 2.46 49.99
C LEU A 465 11.12 1.41 50.73
N LEU A 466 11.19 0.15 50.29
CA LEU A 466 10.46 -0.96 50.88
C LEU A 466 11.29 -1.79 51.87
N SER A 467 12.46 -1.31 52.29
CA SER A 467 13.41 -2.06 53.12
C SER A 467 12.84 -2.50 54.47
N HIS A 468 11.94 -1.71 55.06
CA HIS A 468 11.22 -2.04 56.28
C HIS A 468 10.00 -2.93 56.04
N ASP A 469 9.45 -2.89 54.83
CA ASP A 469 8.25 -3.63 54.45
C ASP A 469 8.57 -5.01 53.90
N LEU A 470 9.74 -5.21 53.28
CA LEU A 470 10.18 -6.45 52.63
C LEU A 470 11.34 -7.12 53.38
N ARG A 471 11.17 -8.40 53.74
CA ARG A 471 12.24 -9.20 54.38
C ARG A 471 13.39 -9.56 53.43
N GLN A 472 13.12 -9.57 52.13
CA GLN A 472 14.09 -9.87 51.08
C GLN A 472 13.90 -8.85 49.96
N PRO A 473 15.00 -8.37 49.34
CA PRO A 473 14.90 -7.44 48.24
C PRO A 473 14.21 -8.09 47.04
N ILE A 474 13.44 -7.28 46.31
CA ILE A 474 12.89 -7.62 45.01
C ILE A 474 14.05 -7.91 44.07
N ARG A 475 14.03 -9.08 43.45
CA ARG A 475 14.97 -9.49 42.41
C ARG A 475 14.21 -9.70 41.11
N PHE A 476 14.92 -9.63 39.99
CA PHE A 476 14.33 -9.76 38.67
C PHE A 476 15.22 -10.59 37.74
N GLY A 477 14.71 -10.94 36.57
CA GLY A 477 15.49 -11.48 35.47
C GLY A 477 15.07 -10.82 34.15
N ILE A 478 16.04 -10.49 33.29
CA ILE A 478 15.81 -9.84 32.00
C ILE A 478 16.29 -10.72 30.85
N GLY A 479 15.48 -10.87 29.80
CA GLY A 479 15.86 -11.49 28.54
C GLY A 479 15.75 -10.48 27.40
N ILE A 480 16.82 -10.30 26.63
CA ILE A 480 16.88 -9.33 25.53
C ILE A 480 17.29 -10.01 24.24
N HIS A 481 16.44 -9.89 23.22
CA HIS A 481 16.75 -10.37 21.87
C HIS A 481 16.15 -9.46 20.81
N GLY A 482 16.85 -9.31 19.69
CA GLY A 482 16.47 -8.48 18.56
C GLY A 482 16.32 -9.34 17.31
N GLY A 483 15.41 -8.95 16.44
CA GLY A 483 15.17 -9.65 15.19
C GLY A 483 13.95 -9.10 14.44
N GLU A 484 13.73 -9.61 13.23
CA GLU A 484 12.57 -9.27 12.42
C GLU A 484 11.29 -9.83 13.05
N VAL A 485 10.32 -8.95 13.28
CA VAL A 485 9.00 -9.28 13.83
C VAL A 485 7.91 -8.58 13.05
N ILE A 486 6.68 -9.09 13.17
CA ILE A 486 5.49 -8.46 12.61
C ILE A 486 4.80 -7.67 13.73
N ILE A 487 4.72 -6.35 13.60
CA ILE A 487 3.93 -5.51 14.52
C ILE A 487 2.53 -5.29 14.00
N GLY A 488 1.55 -5.30 14.90
CA GLY A 488 0.19 -4.96 14.55
C GLY A 488 -0.78 -5.08 15.71
N ASP A 489 -2.02 -4.73 15.40
CA ASP A 489 -3.14 -4.83 16.32
C ASP A 489 -3.64 -6.27 16.36
N ILE A 490 -3.45 -6.95 17.50
CA ILE A 490 -3.86 -8.35 17.72
C ILE A 490 -4.96 -8.37 18.77
N GLY A 491 -6.07 -9.06 18.47
CA GLY A 491 -7.17 -9.21 19.41
C GLY A 491 -8.53 -9.40 18.75
N TYR A 492 -9.58 -9.30 19.56
CA TYR A 492 -10.95 -9.48 19.10
C TYR A 492 -11.85 -8.34 19.59
N ARG A 493 -12.51 -7.65 18.65
CA ARG A 493 -13.42 -6.52 18.89
C ARG A 493 -12.76 -5.43 19.73
N ASP A 494 -13.24 -5.20 20.95
CA ASP A 494 -12.79 -4.14 21.84
C ASP A 494 -11.54 -4.53 22.65
N HIS A 495 -11.09 -5.78 22.51
CA HIS A 495 -9.87 -6.30 23.15
C HIS A 495 -8.73 -6.41 22.13
N ILE A 496 -8.38 -5.29 21.50
CA ILE A 496 -7.25 -5.19 20.57
C ILE A 496 -6.05 -4.62 21.30
N VAL A 497 -4.91 -5.31 21.22
CA VAL A 497 -3.63 -4.88 21.78
C VAL A 497 -2.62 -4.76 20.64
N PHE A 498 -1.97 -3.61 20.53
CA PHE A 498 -0.83 -3.45 19.65
C PHE A 498 0.33 -4.27 20.21
N THR A 499 0.88 -5.21 19.44
CA THR A 499 2.01 -6.03 19.89
C THR A 499 2.89 -6.50 18.73
N ALA A 500 4.01 -7.13 19.06
CA ALA A 500 4.93 -7.74 18.12
C ALA A 500 4.74 -9.27 18.13
N LEU A 501 4.77 -9.87 16.94
CA LEU A 501 4.68 -11.31 16.76
C LEU A 501 5.86 -11.82 15.92
N GLY A 502 6.58 -12.80 16.44
CA GLY A 502 7.72 -13.39 15.74
C GLY A 502 8.57 -14.23 16.68
N ASP A 503 9.51 -14.97 16.09
CA ASP A 503 10.44 -15.81 16.84
C ASP A 503 11.27 -14.95 17.82
N ALA A 504 11.63 -13.72 17.44
CA ALA A 504 12.45 -12.86 18.29
C ALA A 504 11.80 -12.56 19.66
N VAL A 505 10.48 -12.37 19.69
CA VAL A 505 9.70 -12.15 20.92
C VAL A 505 9.74 -13.40 21.80
N ASN A 506 9.55 -14.58 21.21
CA ASN A 506 9.56 -15.86 21.94
C ASN A 506 10.95 -16.19 22.49
N VAL A 507 12.01 -15.90 21.74
CA VAL A 507 13.39 -16.07 22.19
C VAL A 507 13.67 -15.16 23.38
N ALA A 508 13.30 -13.87 23.33
CA ALA A 508 13.49 -12.96 24.46
C ALA A 508 12.84 -13.46 25.76
N ALA A 509 11.60 -13.97 25.68
CA ALA A 509 10.91 -14.57 26.83
C ALA A 509 11.67 -15.79 27.39
N ARG A 510 12.14 -16.67 26.51
CA ARG A 510 12.93 -17.85 26.92
C ARG A 510 14.27 -17.46 27.54
N LEU A 511 14.96 -16.46 27.00
CA LEU A 511 16.18 -15.94 27.59
C LEU A 511 15.92 -15.41 28.99
N GLN A 512 14.81 -14.69 29.21
CA GLN A 512 14.43 -14.23 30.54
C GLN A 512 14.25 -15.41 31.50
N ASP A 513 13.53 -16.46 31.12
CA ASP A 513 13.33 -17.65 31.95
C ASP A 513 14.64 -18.34 32.31
N MET A 514 15.59 -18.40 31.37
CA MET A 514 16.91 -19.00 31.59
C MET A 514 17.75 -18.27 32.64
N THR A 515 17.47 -16.99 32.92
CA THR A 515 18.17 -16.24 33.99
C THR A 515 18.05 -16.93 35.35
N LYS A 516 16.97 -17.68 35.58
CA LYS A 516 16.73 -18.46 36.81
C LYS A 516 17.77 -19.58 36.97
N THR A 517 18.08 -20.27 35.88
CA THR A 517 19.01 -21.42 35.89
C THR A 517 20.47 -20.94 35.88
N LEU A 518 20.76 -19.85 35.16
CA LEU A 518 22.12 -19.29 35.07
C LEU A 518 22.45 -18.30 36.21
N ALA A 519 21.52 -18.08 37.14
CA ALA A 519 21.69 -17.23 38.32
C ALA A 519 22.24 -15.81 38.02
N CYS A 520 21.81 -15.20 36.92
CA CYS A 520 22.27 -13.88 36.45
C CYS A 520 21.11 -12.87 36.39
N GLU A 521 21.36 -11.57 36.31
CA GLU A 521 20.30 -10.55 36.19
C GLU A 521 19.74 -10.44 34.76
N ALA A 522 20.58 -10.58 33.73
CA ALA A 522 20.12 -10.57 32.36
C ALA A 522 20.82 -11.57 31.44
N ILE A 523 20.14 -11.94 30.37
CA ILE A 523 20.71 -12.67 29.23
C ILE A 523 20.39 -11.89 27.96
N VAL A 524 21.44 -11.55 27.20
CA VAL A 524 21.35 -10.78 25.97
C VAL A 524 21.80 -11.65 24.80
N SER A 525 21.02 -11.73 23.73
CA SER A 525 21.46 -12.48 22.54
C SER A 525 22.71 -11.87 21.90
N GLU A 526 23.56 -12.70 21.28
CA GLU A 526 24.74 -12.23 20.54
C GLU A 526 24.36 -11.23 19.42
N GLU A 527 23.21 -11.40 18.80
CA GLU A 527 22.67 -10.49 17.79
C GLU A 527 22.50 -9.05 18.33
N VAL A 528 21.94 -8.89 19.53
CA VAL A 528 21.77 -7.57 20.17
C VAL A 528 23.13 -6.97 20.54
N ARG A 529 24.05 -7.77 21.09
CA ARG A 529 25.40 -7.33 21.43
C ARG A 529 26.15 -6.80 20.19
N ARG A 530 26.13 -7.58 19.10
CA ARG A 530 26.77 -7.23 17.83
C ARG A 530 26.15 -5.98 17.21
N THR A 531 24.82 -5.90 17.19
CA THR A 531 24.09 -4.78 16.57
C THR A 531 24.21 -3.50 17.39
N ALA A 532 24.34 -3.60 18.71
CA ALA A 532 24.67 -2.47 19.59
C ALA A 532 26.14 -2.02 19.51
N GLY A 533 26.99 -2.68 18.72
CA GLY A 533 28.40 -2.31 18.55
C GLY A 533 29.23 -2.45 19.83
N LEU A 534 28.88 -3.35 20.75
CA LEU A 534 29.74 -3.64 21.89
C LEU A 534 30.99 -4.43 21.44
N ALA A 535 32.01 -4.51 22.29
CA ALA A 535 33.18 -5.37 22.04
C ALA A 535 32.85 -6.86 22.28
N ASP A 536 33.57 -7.76 21.60
CA ASP A 536 33.32 -9.22 21.67
C ASP A 536 33.67 -9.82 23.05
N ASP A 537 34.58 -9.19 23.79
CA ASP A 537 35.02 -9.57 25.13
C ASP A 537 34.29 -8.81 26.24
N ALA A 538 33.35 -7.92 25.89
CA ALA A 538 32.65 -7.06 26.85
C ALA A 538 31.81 -7.83 27.88
N LEU A 539 31.32 -9.02 27.52
CA LEU A 539 30.46 -9.86 28.36
C LEU A 539 30.76 -11.35 28.14
N PRO A 540 30.67 -12.21 29.17
CA PRO A 540 30.85 -13.66 29.04
C PRO A 540 29.88 -14.27 28.01
N GLN A 541 30.42 -15.02 27.05
CA GLN A 541 29.63 -15.76 26.06
C GLN A 541 29.29 -17.16 26.57
N GLN A 542 28.07 -17.61 26.27
CA GLN A 542 27.65 -18.98 26.45
C GLN A 542 26.74 -19.40 25.30
N GLU A 543 26.78 -20.67 24.92
CA GLU A 543 25.76 -21.25 24.02
C GLU A 543 24.63 -21.87 24.83
N VAL A 544 23.40 -21.57 24.43
CA VAL A 544 22.20 -22.07 25.10
C VAL A 544 21.26 -22.73 24.11
N ALA A 545 20.73 -23.89 24.49
CA ALA A 545 19.68 -24.56 23.72
C ALA A 545 18.33 -23.87 23.98
N ILE A 546 17.73 -23.32 22.93
CA ILE A 546 16.41 -22.68 23.00
C ILE A 546 15.36 -23.68 22.52
N ARG A 547 14.42 -24.03 23.41
CA ARG A 547 13.32 -24.97 23.10
C ARG A 547 12.58 -24.54 21.83
N GLY A 548 12.60 -25.37 20.78
CA GLY A 548 11.93 -25.07 19.51
C GLY A 548 12.82 -24.44 18.44
N ARG A 549 14.14 -24.39 18.66
CA ARG A 549 15.16 -24.19 17.62
C ARG A 549 16.09 -25.40 17.58
N ASP A 550 16.54 -25.75 16.38
CA ASP A 550 17.46 -26.88 16.15
C ASP A 550 18.92 -26.50 16.44
N GLU A 551 19.28 -25.23 16.27
CA GLU A 551 20.63 -24.71 16.52
C GLU A 551 20.72 -23.97 17.87
N PRO A 552 21.80 -24.17 18.65
CA PRO A 552 22.04 -23.43 19.88
C PRO A 552 22.25 -21.94 19.58
N LEU A 553 21.80 -21.07 20.48
CA LEU A 553 21.94 -19.62 20.35
C LEU A 553 23.11 -19.14 21.21
N ALA A 554 24.03 -18.39 20.61
CA ALA A 554 25.06 -17.67 21.37
C ALA A 554 24.43 -16.49 22.13
N VAL A 555 24.69 -16.42 23.43
CA VAL A 555 24.16 -15.40 24.34
C VAL A 555 25.26 -14.85 25.24
N ARG A 556 25.01 -13.66 25.78
CA ARG A 556 25.84 -12.96 26.77
C ARG A 556 25.16 -12.98 28.12
N VAL A 557 25.83 -13.55 29.10
CA VAL A 557 25.34 -13.66 30.48
C VAL A 557 25.78 -12.42 31.25
N VAL A 558 24.82 -11.71 31.83
CA VAL A 558 25.06 -10.45 32.55
C VAL A 558 24.71 -10.67 34.01
N ALA A 559 25.73 -10.79 34.86
CA ALA A 559 25.55 -10.95 36.29
C ALA A 559 25.00 -9.67 36.95
N ASP A 560 25.50 -8.51 36.53
CA ASP A 560 25.05 -7.19 36.98
C ASP A 560 24.71 -6.30 35.78
N THR A 561 23.44 -5.96 35.65
CA THR A 561 22.91 -5.17 34.53
C THR A 561 23.33 -3.70 34.55
N ARG A 562 23.76 -3.15 35.69
CA ARG A 562 24.26 -1.75 35.79
C ARG A 562 25.49 -1.51 34.91
N GLN A 563 26.29 -2.56 34.67
CA GLN A 563 27.47 -2.49 33.81
C GLN A 563 27.13 -2.21 32.33
N LEU A 564 25.90 -2.53 31.90
CA LEU A 564 25.49 -2.38 30.50
C LEU A 564 25.51 -0.93 30.03
N SER A 565 25.12 0.04 30.86
CA SER A 565 25.14 1.47 30.46
C SER A 565 26.55 1.94 30.12
N ALA A 566 27.52 1.63 30.98
CA ALA A 566 28.92 2.02 30.78
C ALA A 566 29.53 1.37 29.53
N LEU A 567 29.13 0.13 29.20
CA LEU A 567 29.55 -0.54 27.97
C LEU A 567 28.99 0.14 26.71
N VAL A 568 27.72 0.53 26.74
CA VAL A 568 27.09 1.24 25.62
C VAL A 568 27.71 2.63 25.42
N ASP A 569 27.91 3.38 26.51
CA ASP A 569 28.50 4.74 26.43
C ASP A 569 29.96 4.70 25.94
N ARG A 570 30.72 3.66 26.31
CA ARG A 570 32.08 3.45 25.79
C ARG A 570 32.08 3.16 24.29
N SER A 571 31.15 2.34 23.82
CA SER A 571 31.00 2.05 22.39
C SER A 571 30.60 3.29 21.59
N GLU A 572 29.68 4.12 22.10
CA GLU A 572 29.28 5.38 21.47
C GLU A 572 30.46 6.36 21.33
N ARG A 573 31.36 6.42 22.32
CA ARG A 573 32.58 7.25 22.28
C ARG A 573 33.67 6.76 21.33
N VAL A 574 33.69 5.47 21.01
CA VAL A 574 34.66 4.89 20.04
C VAL A 574 34.15 5.04 18.61
N ALA A 575 32.83 5.13 18.42
CA ALA A 575 32.19 5.31 17.11
C ALA A 575 32.09 6.79 16.67
N ALA A 576 32.11 7.73 17.61
CA ALA A 576 32.16 9.18 17.36
C ALA A 576 33.60 9.66 17.15
#